data_AF-A0A329R896-F1
#
_entry.id   AF-A0A329R896-F1
#
_cell.length_a   1.000
_cell.length_b   1.000
_cell.length_c   1.000
_cell.angle_alpha   90.00
_cell.angle_beta   90.00
_cell.angle_gamma   90.00
#
_symmetry.space_group_name_H-M   'P 1'
#
loop_
_entity.id
_entity.type
_entity.pdbx_description
1 polymer ?
#
loop_
_entity_poly.entity_id
_entity_poly.type
_entity_poly.pdbx_seq_one_letter_code
_entity_poly.pdbx_strand_id
1 'polypeptide(L)'
;MNAVSSARRVGDEDKSKAMIAEMMKLVGNSSFGRSGMDMSKHKQIKYESKEDKIKSHIEHFTFHGLEELNDSCEITMNKRRLNNKNPIHLSIAIYHLAKLRMLEFYYDCIDFYFDRSDFQYQEMDTDSAYIAFSCNNPFQECVKPELRDHFKQHKYDWFPRDYNREVAKFDLRTPGLFKDEWSVDAMVLLSSKNYICYLPDESYKVKVSAKGVQQSRGCNEDVLNPLGFESVVRDRITLRGTNRGFRLSKETKSVITYSQTKTALSYFYDKRQVLEDGISTLPLDI
;
A
#
# COMPACT_ATOMS: atom_id res chain seq x y z
N MET A 1 14.80 5.23 15.00
CA MET A 1 14.61 5.85 13.66
C MET A 1 15.89 6.40 13.06
N ASN A 2 16.73 7.12 13.81
CA ASN A 2 17.94 7.78 13.26
C ASN A 2 18.85 6.87 12.42
N ALA A 3 19.11 5.63 12.85
CA ALA A 3 19.94 4.70 12.07
C ALA A 3 19.34 4.34 10.69
N VAL A 4 18.01 4.21 10.59
CA VAL A 4 17.32 3.93 9.32
C VAL A 4 17.43 5.14 8.41
N SER A 5 17.03 6.32 8.88
CA SER A 5 17.11 7.56 8.09
C SER A 5 18.54 7.87 7.65
N SER A 6 19.53 7.71 8.52
CA SER A 6 20.94 7.90 8.16
C SER A 6 21.41 6.92 7.10
N ALA A 7 21.08 5.62 7.22
CA ALA A 7 21.42 4.64 6.19
C ALA A 7 20.74 4.94 4.85
N ARG A 8 19.49 5.44 4.87
CA ARG A 8 18.78 5.90 3.68
C ARG A 8 19.47 7.08 3.00
N ARG A 9 19.87 8.09 3.77
CA ARG A 9 20.60 9.27 3.26
C ARG A 9 21.90 8.85 2.60
N VAL A 10 22.70 8.01 3.27
CA VAL A 10 23.94 7.46 2.70
C VAL A 10 23.69 6.68 1.42
N GLY A 11 22.63 5.87 1.37
CA GLY A 11 22.26 5.12 0.17
C GLY A 11 21.77 5.97 -1.01
N ASP A 12 21.22 7.16 -0.74
CA ASP A 12 20.83 8.11 -1.79
C ASP A 12 22.06 8.82 -2.41
N GLU A 13 23.14 8.97 -1.64
CA GLU A 13 24.40 9.59 -2.10
C GLU A 13 25.33 8.57 -2.76
N ASP A 14 25.42 7.36 -2.21
CA ASP A 14 26.29 6.28 -2.67
C ASP A 14 25.47 5.06 -3.10
N LYS A 15 25.38 4.84 -4.42
CA LYS A 15 24.68 3.68 -5.00
C LYS A 15 25.23 2.33 -4.52
N SER A 16 26.50 2.25 -4.10
CA SER A 16 27.06 1.02 -3.54
C SER A 16 26.43 0.64 -2.20
N LYS A 17 25.83 1.61 -1.50
CA LYS A 17 25.13 1.44 -0.22
C LYS A 17 23.62 1.26 -0.37
N ALA A 18 23.09 1.31 -1.60
CA ALA A 18 21.65 1.18 -1.86
C ALA A 18 21.05 -0.11 -1.26
N MET A 19 21.75 -1.24 -1.36
CA MET A 19 21.32 -2.50 -0.75
C MET A 19 21.19 -2.38 0.77
N ILE A 20 22.18 -1.79 1.44
CA ILE A 20 22.18 -1.59 2.89
C ILE A 20 21.03 -0.65 3.28
N ALA A 21 20.81 0.41 2.51
CA ALA A 21 19.71 1.34 2.74
C ALA A 21 18.33 0.67 2.63
N GLU A 22 18.12 -0.21 1.65
CA GLU A 22 16.88 -1.00 1.53
C GLU A 22 16.74 -2.05 2.65
N MET A 23 17.83 -2.71 3.04
CA MET A 23 17.82 -3.63 4.19
C MET A 23 17.46 -2.91 5.49
N MET A 24 18.02 -1.72 5.72
CA MET A 24 17.69 -0.92 6.91
C MET A 24 16.23 -0.43 6.90
N LYS A 25 15.69 -0.08 5.72
CA LYS A 25 14.26 0.20 5.55
C LYS A 25 13.41 -1.01 5.94
N LEU A 26 13.78 -2.20 5.46
CA LEU A 26 13.09 -3.44 5.79
C LEU A 26 13.16 -3.75 7.29
N VAL A 27 14.31 -3.58 7.93
CA VAL A 27 14.47 -3.76 9.39
C VAL A 27 13.54 -2.80 10.15
N GLY A 28 13.49 -1.53 9.74
CA GLY A 28 12.58 -0.54 10.31
C GLY A 28 11.10 -0.98 10.18
N ASN A 29 10.66 -1.27 8.96
CA ASN A 29 9.26 -1.59 8.69
C ASN A 29 8.82 -2.96 9.25
N SER A 30 9.70 -3.96 9.25
CA SER A 30 9.39 -5.31 9.75
C SER A 30 9.28 -5.37 11.26
N SER A 31 9.96 -4.49 12.00
CA SER A 31 9.87 -4.43 13.47
C SER A 31 8.44 -4.17 13.95
N PHE A 32 7.72 -3.26 13.28
CA PHE A 32 6.29 -3.02 13.48
C PHE A 32 5.47 -4.30 13.28
N GLY A 33 5.61 -4.93 12.10
CA GLY A 33 4.86 -6.16 11.78
C GLY A 33 5.16 -7.31 12.74
N ARG A 34 6.41 -7.42 13.20
CA ARG A 34 6.81 -8.42 14.19
C ARG A 34 6.17 -8.18 15.55
N SER A 35 6.09 -6.91 15.99
CA SER A 35 5.48 -6.56 17.27
C SER A 35 3.98 -6.85 17.31
N GLY A 36 3.27 -6.73 16.18
CA GLY A 36 1.84 -7.03 16.04
C GLY A 36 1.51 -8.45 15.58
N MET A 37 2.50 -9.35 15.53
CA MET A 37 2.32 -10.68 14.97
C MET A 37 1.37 -11.53 15.82
N ASP A 38 0.31 -12.03 15.18
CA ASP A 38 -0.68 -12.90 15.78
C ASP A 38 -0.13 -14.33 15.96
N MET A 39 0.36 -14.59 17.16
CA MET A 39 0.92 -15.89 17.55
C MET A 39 -0.13 -17.01 17.57
N SER A 40 -1.43 -16.71 17.62
CA SER A 40 -2.49 -17.73 17.63
C SER A 40 -2.64 -18.46 16.30
N LYS A 41 -2.26 -17.81 15.20
CA LYS A 41 -2.26 -18.40 13.85
C LYS A 41 -1.10 -19.37 13.64
N HIS A 42 -0.08 -19.35 14.51
CA HIS A 42 1.07 -20.24 14.36
C HIS A 42 0.67 -21.69 14.61
N LYS A 43 0.93 -22.53 13.63
CA LYS A 43 0.73 -23.98 13.71
C LYS A 43 2.04 -24.69 14.04
N GLN A 44 1.95 -25.96 14.37
CA GLN A 44 3.06 -26.90 14.43
C GLN A 44 2.89 -27.89 13.29
N ILE A 45 3.97 -28.12 12.55
CA ILE A 45 4.01 -29.13 11.49
C ILE A 45 4.72 -30.37 12.04
N LYS A 46 4.16 -31.54 11.75
CA LYS A 46 4.74 -32.85 12.03
C LYS A 46 4.74 -33.67 10.75
N TYR A 47 5.80 -34.43 10.53
CA TYR A 47 5.88 -35.40 9.44
C TYR A 47 5.81 -36.81 10.02
N GLU A 48 4.92 -37.64 9.51
CA GLU A 48 4.74 -39.01 10.02
C GLU A 48 4.39 -39.98 8.90
N SER A 49 4.99 -41.16 8.93
CA SER A 49 4.78 -42.22 7.92
C SER A 49 4.03 -43.43 8.48
N LYS A 50 3.95 -43.57 9.81
CA LYS A 50 3.29 -44.71 10.45
C LYS A 50 1.80 -44.44 10.62
N GLU A 51 0.98 -45.34 10.09
CA GLU A 51 -0.48 -45.22 10.07
C GLU A 51 -1.08 -45.00 11.47
N ASP A 52 -0.65 -45.75 12.48
CA ASP A 52 -1.14 -45.61 13.85
C ASP A 52 -0.89 -44.23 14.45
N LYS A 53 0.27 -43.63 14.15
CA LYS A 53 0.61 -42.29 14.62
C LYS A 53 -0.11 -41.21 13.84
N ILE A 54 -0.35 -41.42 12.54
CA ILE A 54 -1.19 -40.54 11.73
C ILE A 54 -2.60 -40.50 12.32
N LYS A 55 -3.22 -41.66 12.58
CA LYS A 55 -4.54 -41.76 13.23
C LYS A 55 -4.56 -41.05 14.58
N SER A 56 -3.57 -41.31 15.44
CA SER A 56 -3.42 -40.65 16.73
C SER A 56 -3.32 -39.11 16.63
N HIS A 57 -2.67 -38.59 15.59
CA HIS A 57 -2.60 -37.15 15.36
C HIS A 57 -3.89 -36.54 14.82
N ILE A 58 -4.63 -37.25 13.96
CA ILE A 58 -5.93 -36.82 13.43
C ILE A 58 -6.96 -36.73 14.57
N GLU A 59 -6.99 -37.72 15.45
CA GLU A 59 -7.92 -37.78 16.59
C GLU A 59 -7.61 -36.76 17.68
N HIS A 60 -6.39 -36.22 17.71
CA HIS A 60 -6.00 -35.25 18.71
C HIS A 60 -6.77 -33.93 18.51
N PHE A 61 -7.33 -33.37 19.58
CA PHE A 61 -8.17 -32.16 19.57
C PHE A 61 -7.50 -30.89 18.99
N THR A 62 -6.18 -30.90 18.80
CA THR A 62 -5.45 -29.81 18.14
C THR A 62 -5.16 -30.07 16.67
N PHE A 63 -5.68 -31.14 16.08
CA PHE A 63 -5.58 -31.38 14.66
C PHE A 63 -6.18 -30.22 13.86
N HIS A 64 -5.52 -29.83 12.76
CA HIS A 64 -5.98 -28.77 11.88
C HIS A 64 -6.08 -29.23 10.42
N GLY A 65 -5.12 -30.04 9.97
CA GLY A 65 -5.15 -30.58 8.61
C GLY A 65 -4.04 -31.59 8.37
N LEU A 66 -4.19 -32.33 7.29
CA LEU A 66 -3.24 -33.33 6.83
C LEU A 66 -3.04 -33.17 5.32
N GLU A 67 -1.81 -33.30 4.86
CA GLU A 67 -1.46 -33.36 3.45
C GLU A 67 -0.60 -34.61 3.20
N GLU A 68 -1.09 -35.49 2.33
CA GLU A 68 -0.38 -36.73 1.97
C GLU A 68 0.82 -36.40 1.07
N LEU A 69 2.00 -36.77 1.53
CA LEU A 69 3.24 -36.78 0.74
C LEU A 69 3.43 -38.17 0.14
N ASN A 70 4.56 -38.43 -0.53
CA ASN A 70 4.76 -39.73 -1.19
C ASN A 70 4.81 -40.87 -0.17
N ASP A 71 5.74 -40.77 0.79
CA ASP A 71 5.98 -41.83 1.78
C ASP A 71 5.64 -41.39 3.22
N SER A 72 4.95 -40.26 3.38
CA SER A 72 4.60 -39.69 4.69
C SER A 72 3.39 -38.76 4.59
N CYS A 73 2.90 -38.28 5.72
CA CYS A 73 1.90 -37.22 5.81
C CYS A 73 2.52 -36.01 6.50
N GLU A 74 2.28 -34.82 5.95
CA GLU A 74 2.46 -33.55 6.65
C GLU A 74 1.20 -33.25 7.46
N ILE A 75 1.33 -33.19 8.78
CA ILE A 75 0.23 -32.97 9.71
C ILE A 75 0.37 -31.59 10.35
N THR A 76 -0.63 -30.76 10.11
CA THR A 76 -0.74 -29.42 10.70
C THR A 76 -1.54 -29.49 11.99
N MET A 77 -0.95 -28.99 13.08
CA MET A 77 -1.52 -28.97 14.43
C MET A 77 -1.63 -27.54 14.96
N ASN A 78 -2.73 -27.21 15.61
CA ASN A 78 -2.87 -26.04 16.46
C ASN A 78 -1.94 -26.12 17.69
N LYS A 79 -1.44 -24.98 18.16
CA LYS A 79 -0.66 -24.93 19.40
C LYS A 79 -1.60 -24.96 20.61
N ARG A 80 -1.40 -25.93 21.52
CA ARG A 80 -2.15 -26.02 22.79
C ARG A 80 -1.87 -24.86 23.74
N ARG A 81 -0.62 -24.38 23.77
CA ARG A 81 -0.19 -23.24 24.59
C ARG A 81 0.45 -22.20 23.68
N LEU A 82 -0.01 -20.97 23.79
CA LEU A 82 0.55 -19.84 23.07
C LEU A 82 1.47 -19.07 24.01
N ASN A 83 2.70 -18.82 23.57
CA ASN A 83 3.64 -17.95 24.27
C ASN A 83 3.70 -16.62 23.54
N ASN A 84 2.92 -15.64 24.01
CA ASN A 84 2.86 -14.33 23.38
C ASN A 84 3.91 -13.40 23.99
N LYS A 85 5.07 -13.33 23.35
CA LYS A 85 6.18 -12.45 23.77
C LYS A 85 6.22 -11.13 23.00
N ASN A 86 5.30 -10.93 22.06
CA ASN A 86 5.33 -9.75 21.20
C ASN A 86 4.70 -8.56 21.93
N PRO A 87 5.31 -7.37 21.90
CA PRO A 87 4.73 -6.17 22.48
C PRO A 87 3.62 -5.61 21.56
N ILE A 88 2.46 -6.27 21.51
CA ILE A 88 1.38 -5.93 20.56
C ILE A 88 0.91 -4.48 20.71
N HIS A 89 0.91 -3.94 21.93
CA HIS A 89 0.58 -2.54 22.20
C HIS A 89 1.46 -1.56 21.41
N LEU A 90 2.72 -1.91 21.12
CA LEU A 90 3.62 -1.11 20.30
C LEU A 90 3.11 -1.00 18.86
N SER A 91 2.67 -2.13 18.26
CA SER A 91 2.09 -2.11 16.92
C SER A 91 0.80 -1.29 16.87
N ILE A 92 -0.04 -1.41 17.89
CA ILE A 92 -1.28 -0.63 17.98
C ILE A 92 -0.93 0.86 18.02
N ALA A 93 -0.03 1.28 18.92
CA ALA A 93 0.37 2.67 19.05
C ALA A 93 0.97 3.24 17.76
N ILE A 94 1.93 2.53 17.15
CA ILE A 94 2.56 2.96 15.88
C ILE A 94 1.50 3.16 14.80
N TYR A 95 0.57 2.22 14.65
CA TYR A 95 -0.46 2.30 13.62
C TYR A 95 -1.43 3.46 13.84
N HIS A 96 -1.83 3.71 15.10
CA HIS A 96 -2.69 4.84 15.43
C HIS A 96 -1.98 6.18 15.22
N LEU A 97 -0.71 6.30 15.63
CA LEU A 97 0.08 7.51 15.41
C LEU A 97 0.31 7.78 13.92
N ALA A 98 0.53 6.76 13.09
CA ALA A 98 0.65 6.92 11.65
C ALA A 98 -0.66 7.45 11.02
N LYS A 99 -1.81 6.90 11.43
CA LYS A 99 -3.12 7.41 10.99
C LYS A 99 -3.36 8.85 11.46
N LEU A 100 -3.05 9.12 12.71
CA LEU A 100 -3.17 10.47 13.28
C LEU A 100 -2.35 11.45 12.45
N ARG A 101 -1.09 11.11 12.11
CA ARG A 101 -0.25 11.98 11.29
C ARG A 101 -0.82 12.27 9.90
N MET A 102 -1.48 11.29 9.27
CA MET A 102 -2.19 11.51 8.00
C MET A 102 -3.42 12.43 8.17
N LEU A 103 -4.15 12.29 9.28
CA LEU A 103 -5.31 13.14 9.58
C LEU A 103 -4.87 14.56 9.93
N GLU A 104 -3.82 14.72 10.74
CA GLU A 104 -3.17 16.01 11.04
C GLU A 104 -2.73 16.69 9.73
N PHE A 105 -2.10 15.96 8.81
CA PHE A 105 -1.74 16.53 7.52
C PHE A 105 -2.96 17.03 6.73
N TYR A 106 -4.06 16.29 6.76
CA TYR A 106 -5.29 16.72 6.12
C TYR A 106 -5.91 17.94 6.79
N TYR A 107 -6.17 17.90 8.10
CA TYR A 107 -6.92 18.95 8.81
C TYR A 107 -6.05 20.16 9.17
N ASP A 108 -4.85 19.92 9.70
CA ASP A 108 -3.99 20.97 10.27
C ASP A 108 -3.02 21.58 9.24
N CYS A 109 -2.92 20.97 8.04
CA CYS A 109 -2.16 21.53 6.92
C CYS A 109 -3.06 21.81 5.71
N ILE A 110 -3.61 20.79 5.05
CA ILE A 110 -4.32 21.00 3.78
C ILE A 110 -5.61 21.82 3.98
N ASP A 111 -6.52 21.38 4.84
CA ASP A 111 -7.78 22.09 5.10
C ASP A 111 -7.57 23.45 5.78
N PHE A 112 -6.56 23.54 6.65
CA PHE A 112 -6.20 24.78 7.32
C PHE A 112 -5.78 25.86 6.31
N TYR A 113 -4.81 25.57 5.42
CA TYR A 113 -4.21 26.58 4.55
C TYR A 113 -4.94 26.81 3.21
N PHE A 114 -5.76 25.88 2.76
CA PHE A 114 -6.41 25.93 1.45
C PHE A 114 -7.93 25.99 1.58
N ASP A 115 -8.61 26.68 0.66
CA ASP A 115 -10.07 26.64 0.61
C ASP A 115 -10.55 25.29 0.07
N ARG A 116 -11.69 24.81 0.54
CA ARG A 116 -12.31 23.58 0.06
C ARG A 116 -12.68 23.63 -1.43
N SER A 117 -12.86 24.82 -2.00
CA SER A 117 -13.02 24.99 -3.45
C SER A 117 -11.72 24.81 -4.24
N ASP A 118 -10.57 24.93 -3.59
CA ASP A 118 -9.25 24.92 -4.25
C ASP A 118 -8.56 23.56 -4.23
N PHE A 119 -9.14 22.56 -3.54
CA PHE A 119 -8.59 21.21 -3.58
C PHE A 119 -9.67 20.12 -3.48
N GLN A 120 -9.37 18.98 -4.10
CA GLN A 120 -10.13 17.74 -3.94
C GLN A 120 -9.17 16.64 -3.47
N TYR A 121 -9.49 16.03 -2.34
CA TYR A 121 -8.71 14.92 -1.80
C TYR A 121 -9.21 13.61 -2.44
N GLN A 122 -8.37 12.98 -3.26
CA GLN A 122 -8.76 11.91 -4.17
C GLN A 122 -8.57 10.51 -3.58
N GLU A 123 -7.37 10.19 -3.08
CA GLU A 123 -7.03 8.87 -2.51
C GLU A 123 -6.02 9.02 -1.38
N MET A 124 -6.10 8.10 -0.43
CA MET A 124 -5.07 7.89 0.57
C MET A 124 -4.73 6.40 0.64
N ASP A 125 -3.46 6.07 0.41
CA ASP A 125 -2.95 4.73 0.67
C ASP A 125 -1.84 4.78 1.71
N THR A 126 -2.19 4.44 2.95
CA THR A 126 -1.30 4.26 4.10
C THR A 126 -0.55 5.53 4.53
N ASP A 127 0.44 5.94 3.76
CA ASP A 127 1.35 7.07 3.99
C ASP A 127 1.46 8.01 2.78
N SER A 128 0.53 7.87 1.82
CA SER A 128 0.42 8.71 0.63
C SER A 128 -0.94 9.41 0.56
N ALA A 129 -0.94 10.64 0.04
CA ALA A 129 -2.12 11.45 -0.19
C ALA A 129 -2.11 11.98 -1.63
N TYR A 130 -3.18 11.73 -2.37
CA TYR A 130 -3.38 12.24 -3.73
C TYR A 130 -4.39 13.39 -3.66
N ILE A 131 -3.95 14.59 -4.04
CA ILE A 131 -4.73 15.82 -3.91
C ILE A 131 -4.69 16.54 -5.24
N ALA A 132 -5.86 16.81 -5.80
CA ALA A 132 -6.00 17.70 -6.96
C ALA A 132 -6.17 19.13 -6.46
N PHE A 133 -5.49 20.09 -7.07
CA PHE A 133 -5.63 21.50 -6.75
C PHE A 133 -6.22 22.27 -7.94
N SER A 134 -6.87 23.41 -7.66
CA SER A 134 -7.45 24.29 -8.68
C SER A 134 -6.40 25.09 -9.48
N CYS A 135 -5.16 25.15 -8.99
CA CYS A 135 -4.06 25.93 -9.57
C CYS A 135 -2.78 25.10 -9.71
N ASN A 136 -1.88 25.52 -10.62
CA ASN A 136 -0.64 24.81 -10.91
C ASN A 136 0.41 24.94 -9.78
N ASN A 137 0.40 26.05 -9.03
CA ASN A 137 1.32 26.27 -7.90
C ASN A 137 0.54 26.49 -6.60
N PRO A 138 -0.11 25.45 -6.04
CA PRO A 138 -1.02 25.59 -4.90
C PRO A 138 -0.40 26.30 -3.70
N PHE A 139 0.79 25.90 -3.31
CA PHE A 139 1.48 26.47 -2.14
C PHE A 139 1.92 27.94 -2.31
N GLN A 140 1.81 28.52 -3.51
CA GLN A 140 2.08 29.93 -3.79
C GLN A 140 0.80 30.71 -4.07
N GLU A 141 -0.13 30.12 -4.82
CA GLU A 141 -1.31 30.79 -5.37
C GLU A 141 -2.57 30.55 -4.55
N CYS A 142 -2.78 29.32 -4.08
CA CYS A 142 -4.03 28.85 -3.45
C CYS A 142 -3.99 28.86 -1.90
N VAL A 143 -2.88 29.28 -1.28
CA VAL A 143 -2.85 29.49 0.19
C VAL A 143 -3.69 30.72 0.54
N LYS A 144 -4.65 30.53 1.46
CA LYS A 144 -5.54 31.58 2.00
C LYS A 144 -4.75 32.86 2.32
N PRO A 145 -5.10 34.02 1.75
CA PRO A 145 -4.30 35.25 1.85
C PRO A 145 -3.89 35.63 3.27
N GLU A 146 -4.80 35.50 4.22
CA GLU A 146 -4.63 35.81 5.65
C GLU A 146 -3.70 34.82 6.38
N LEU A 147 -3.46 33.63 5.83
CA LEU A 147 -2.57 32.62 6.42
C LEU A 147 -1.20 32.55 5.75
N ARG A 148 -0.91 33.36 4.73
CA ARG A 148 0.37 33.27 3.98
C ARG A 148 1.60 33.45 4.84
N ASP A 149 1.56 34.39 5.79
CA ASP A 149 2.71 34.63 6.68
C ASP A 149 2.85 33.52 7.72
N HIS A 150 1.73 33.00 8.22
CA HIS A 150 1.72 31.81 9.09
C HIS A 150 2.29 30.60 8.34
N PHE A 151 1.85 30.35 7.10
CA PHE A 151 2.35 29.27 6.27
C PHE A 151 3.87 29.36 6.05
N LYS A 152 4.39 30.55 5.72
CA LYS A 152 5.84 30.74 5.55
C LYS A 152 6.64 30.40 6.81
N GLN A 153 6.10 30.68 8.00
CA GLN A 153 6.75 30.39 9.28
C GLN A 153 6.68 28.91 9.66
N HIS A 154 5.59 28.22 9.27
CA HIS A 154 5.28 26.86 9.74
C HIS A 154 5.34 25.76 8.67
N LYS A 155 5.60 26.09 7.39
CA LYS A 155 5.60 25.08 6.31
C LYS A 155 6.59 23.93 6.55
N TYR A 156 7.68 24.18 7.26
CA TYR A 156 8.70 23.15 7.54
C TYR A 156 8.35 22.19 8.68
N ASP A 157 7.22 22.41 9.36
CA ASP A 157 6.63 21.42 10.28
C ASP A 157 5.99 20.25 9.52
N TRP A 158 5.70 20.47 8.23
CA TRP A 158 5.03 19.53 7.33
C TRP A 158 5.92 19.08 6.18
N PHE A 159 6.73 19.97 5.61
CA PHE A 159 7.49 19.73 4.38
C PHE A 159 9.01 19.85 4.58
N PRO A 160 9.82 19.17 3.75
CA PRO A 160 11.27 19.37 3.71
C PRO A 160 11.67 20.84 3.54
N ARG A 161 12.73 21.24 4.22
CA ARG A 161 13.29 22.58 4.05
C ARG A 161 13.85 22.77 2.65
N ASP A 162 13.48 23.87 2.00
CA ASP A 162 13.78 24.14 0.58
C ASP A 162 14.79 25.27 0.35
N TYR A 163 15.26 25.95 1.41
CA TYR A 163 16.21 27.06 1.30
C TYR A 163 17.65 26.63 0.95
N ASN A 164 17.98 25.34 1.09
CA ASN A 164 19.30 24.79 0.79
C ASN A 164 19.15 23.34 0.29
N ARG A 165 19.84 23.00 -0.80
CA ARG A 165 19.81 21.67 -1.42
C ARG A 165 20.26 20.53 -0.50
N GLU A 166 21.28 20.73 0.32
CA GLU A 166 21.78 19.74 1.28
C GLU A 166 20.75 19.50 2.39
N VAL A 167 20.14 20.57 2.90
CA VAL A 167 19.08 20.48 3.92
C VAL A 167 17.84 19.80 3.34
N ALA A 168 17.44 20.15 2.12
CA ALA A 168 16.33 19.50 1.42
C ALA A 168 16.56 17.99 1.28
N LYS A 169 17.74 17.59 0.81
CA LYS A 169 18.12 16.16 0.69
C LYS A 169 18.06 15.43 2.03
N PHE A 170 18.54 16.06 3.10
CA PHE A 170 18.48 15.48 4.43
C PHE A 170 17.04 15.27 4.91
N ASP A 171 16.18 16.26 4.67
CA ASP A 171 14.79 16.26 5.10
C ASP A 171 13.87 15.33 4.31
N LEU A 172 14.22 15.00 3.06
CA LEU A 172 13.53 13.93 2.30
C LEU A 172 13.54 12.57 3.02
N ARG A 173 14.42 12.38 4.01
CA ARG A 173 14.52 11.17 4.86
C ARG A 173 14.22 11.44 6.34
N THR A 174 13.79 12.66 6.68
CA THR A 174 13.37 13.01 8.04
C THR A 174 11.96 12.43 8.29
N PRO A 175 11.78 11.58 9.31
CA PRO A 175 10.47 10.98 9.60
C PRO A 175 9.41 12.04 9.91
N GLY A 176 8.19 11.83 9.41
CA GLY A 176 7.03 12.68 9.70
C GLY A 176 6.85 13.87 8.75
N LEU A 177 7.81 14.16 7.88
CA LEU A 177 7.66 15.15 6.82
C LEU A 177 7.04 14.52 5.56
N PHE A 178 6.18 15.30 4.91
CA PHE A 178 5.55 14.98 3.63
C PHE A 178 6.35 15.60 2.51
N LYS A 179 6.53 14.86 1.42
CA LYS A 179 7.25 15.32 0.23
C LYS A 179 6.40 15.05 -0.99
N ASP A 180 6.57 15.87 -2.01
CA ASP A 180 6.04 15.55 -3.33
C ASP A 180 6.84 14.36 -3.90
N GLU A 181 6.14 13.24 -4.15
CA GLU A 181 6.71 12.08 -4.84
C GLU A 181 6.39 12.08 -6.33
N TRP A 182 5.26 12.69 -6.72
CA TRP A 182 4.73 12.60 -8.08
C TRP A 182 3.65 13.66 -8.30
N SER A 183 3.82 14.47 -9.35
CA SER A 183 2.85 15.46 -9.81
C SER A 183 2.40 15.14 -11.24
N VAL A 184 1.09 15.13 -11.46
CA VAL A 184 0.41 14.83 -12.74
C VAL A 184 -0.84 15.67 -12.91
N ASP A 185 -1.35 15.72 -14.14
CA ASP A 185 -2.53 16.51 -14.51
C ASP A 185 -3.81 15.66 -14.57
N ALA A 186 -3.68 14.33 -14.66
CA ALA A 186 -4.82 13.43 -14.75
C ALA A 186 -4.71 12.25 -13.78
N MET A 187 -5.85 11.88 -13.18
CA MET A 187 -5.99 10.69 -12.35
C MET A 187 -7.38 10.08 -12.53
N VAL A 188 -7.44 8.75 -12.66
CA VAL A 188 -8.69 7.99 -12.62
C VAL A 188 -8.63 7.00 -11.47
N LEU A 189 -9.64 7.04 -10.61
CA LEU A 189 -9.74 6.21 -9.41
C LEU A 189 -11.00 5.35 -9.49
N LEU A 190 -10.84 4.04 -9.37
CA LEU A 190 -11.97 3.10 -9.44
C LEU A 190 -12.33 2.55 -8.07
N SER A 191 -11.31 2.11 -7.33
CA SER A 191 -11.45 1.61 -5.96
C SER A 191 -10.11 1.73 -5.24
N SER A 192 -10.10 1.51 -3.93
CA SER A 192 -8.87 1.55 -3.13
C SER A 192 -7.77 0.68 -3.75
N LYS A 193 -6.59 1.29 -4.00
CA LYS A 193 -5.43 0.65 -4.66
C LYS A 193 -5.66 0.21 -6.11
N ASN A 194 -6.67 0.76 -6.78
CA ASN A 194 -6.94 0.59 -8.22
C ASN A 194 -7.13 1.98 -8.86
N TYR A 195 -6.05 2.56 -9.33
CA TYR A 195 -6.02 3.90 -9.91
C TYR A 195 -4.89 4.03 -10.93
N ILE A 196 -4.99 5.05 -11.78
CA ILE A 196 -3.93 5.49 -12.67
C ILE A 196 -3.75 6.99 -12.53
N CYS A 197 -2.50 7.45 -12.54
CA CYS A 197 -2.14 8.86 -12.60
C CYS A 197 -1.16 9.06 -13.76
N TYR A 198 -1.41 10.08 -14.59
CA TYR A 198 -0.66 10.30 -15.82
C TYR A 198 -0.65 11.75 -16.27
N LEU A 199 0.35 12.11 -17.08
CA LEU A 199 0.32 13.32 -17.90
C LEU A 199 -0.26 12.96 -19.27
N PRO A 200 -1.38 13.57 -19.71
CA PRO A 200 -2.02 13.23 -20.98
C PRO A 200 -1.08 13.33 -22.20
N ASP A 201 -0.18 14.32 -22.19
CA ASP A 201 0.73 14.61 -23.31
C ASP A 201 2.08 13.88 -23.22
N GLU A 202 2.33 13.08 -22.18
CA GLU A 202 3.60 12.37 -21.99
C GLU A 202 3.40 10.86 -21.80
N SER A 203 3.94 10.06 -22.72
CA SER A 203 3.82 8.60 -22.69
C SER A 203 4.58 7.91 -21.53
N TYR A 204 5.53 8.59 -20.89
CA TYR A 204 6.44 7.98 -19.91
C TYR A 204 6.12 8.37 -18.46
N LYS A 205 5.23 9.33 -18.20
CA LYS A 205 4.82 9.71 -16.85
C LYS A 205 3.49 9.09 -16.48
N VAL A 206 3.45 7.76 -16.40
CA VAL A 206 2.29 6.99 -15.99
C VAL A 206 2.61 6.17 -14.74
N LYS A 207 1.76 6.27 -13.71
CA LYS A 207 1.81 5.43 -12.52
C LYS A 207 0.47 4.70 -12.38
N VAL A 208 0.53 3.38 -12.52
CA VAL A 208 -0.63 2.48 -12.38
C VAL A 208 -0.55 1.75 -11.05
N SER A 209 -1.69 1.64 -10.38
CA SER A 209 -1.93 0.73 -9.27
C SER A 209 -3.16 -0.11 -9.60
N ALA A 210 -3.00 -1.43 -9.57
CA ALA A 210 -4.07 -2.38 -9.87
C ALA A 210 -3.85 -3.63 -9.00
N LYS A 211 -4.34 -3.59 -7.76
CA LYS A 211 -4.01 -4.62 -6.75
C LYS A 211 -4.57 -5.98 -7.14
N GLY A 212 -3.67 -6.97 -7.19
CA GLY A 212 -4.03 -8.36 -7.47
C GLY A 212 -4.04 -8.71 -8.95
N VAL A 213 -3.67 -7.78 -9.83
CA VAL A 213 -3.41 -7.95 -11.26
C VAL A 213 -1.91 -7.79 -11.51
N GLN A 214 -1.33 -8.62 -12.37
CA GLN A 214 0.08 -8.52 -12.73
C GLN A 214 0.32 -7.38 -13.70
N GLN A 215 1.35 -6.57 -13.41
CA GLN A 215 1.74 -5.39 -14.21
C GLN A 215 3.16 -5.49 -14.78
N SER A 216 3.96 -6.43 -14.28
CA SER A 216 5.36 -6.55 -14.68
C SER A 216 5.51 -7.13 -16.07
N ARG A 217 6.53 -6.68 -16.82
CA ARG A 217 6.95 -7.28 -18.10
C ARG A 217 5.86 -7.30 -19.17
N GLY A 218 5.13 -6.21 -19.39
CA GLY A 218 4.11 -6.19 -20.45
C GLY A 218 2.75 -6.77 -20.05
N CYS A 219 2.60 -7.29 -18.84
CA CYS A 219 1.37 -7.99 -18.45
C CYS A 219 0.22 -7.01 -18.27
N ASN A 220 -0.89 -7.28 -18.98
CA ASN A 220 -2.14 -6.53 -18.92
C ASN A 220 -2.02 -5.05 -19.33
N GLU A 221 -0.99 -4.65 -20.07
CA GLU A 221 -0.82 -3.26 -20.54
C GLU A 221 -1.92 -2.81 -21.50
N ASP A 222 -2.59 -3.76 -22.18
CA ASP A 222 -3.76 -3.52 -23.02
C ASP A 222 -4.98 -3.01 -22.25
N VAL A 223 -5.05 -3.33 -20.95
CA VAL A 223 -6.14 -2.90 -20.04
C VAL A 223 -5.67 -1.86 -19.03
N LEU A 224 -4.43 -1.96 -18.55
CA LEU A 224 -3.88 -1.12 -17.48
C LEU A 224 -3.22 0.14 -18.03
N ASN A 225 -3.98 0.91 -18.79
CA ASN A 225 -3.57 2.16 -19.43
C ASN A 225 -4.68 3.22 -19.26
N PRO A 226 -4.42 4.51 -19.57
CA PRO A 226 -5.41 5.58 -19.41
C PRO A 226 -6.76 5.26 -20.05
N LEU A 227 -6.76 4.78 -21.30
CA LEU A 227 -7.99 4.43 -22.02
C LEU A 227 -8.80 3.33 -21.32
N GLY A 228 -8.12 2.31 -20.78
CA GLY A 228 -8.75 1.24 -20.02
C GLY A 228 -9.41 1.73 -18.74
N PHE A 229 -8.75 2.61 -17.99
CA PHE A 229 -9.33 3.20 -16.78
C PHE A 229 -10.48 4.16 -17.09
N GLU A 230 -10.32 5.04 -18.09
CA GLU A 230 -11.36 5.99 -18.50
C GLU A 230 -12.61 5.28 -19.05
N SER A 231 -12.44 4.25 -19.88
CA SER A 231 -13.58 3.48 -20.44
C SER A 231 -14.39 2.78 -19.36
N VAL A 232 -13.75 2.30 -18.29
CA VAL A 232 -14.47 1.71 -17.15
C VAL A 232 -15.40 2.72 -16.49
N VAL A 233 -14.96 3.96 -16.31
CA VAL A 233 -15.80 5.03 -15.74
C VAL A 233 -16.89 5.47 -16.71
N ARG A 234 -16.49 5.79 -17.96
CA ARG A 234 -17.37 6.34 -18.99
C ARG A 234 -18.45 5.35 -19.41
N ASP A 235 -18.05 4.11 -19.68
CA ASP A 235 -18.89 3.09 -20.30
C ASP A 235 -19.52 2.16 -19.22
N ARG A 236 -19.15 2.36 -17.94
CA ARG A 236 -19.63 1.60 -16.77
C ARG A 236 -19.42 0.09 -16.89
N ILE A 237 -18.24 -0.28 -17.38
CA ILE A 237 -17.89 -1.68 -17.71
C ILE A 237 -16.93 -2.30 -16.68
N THR A 238 -16.62 -3.58 -16.90
CA THR A 238 -15.57 -4.30 -16.19
C THR A 238 -14.61 -4.91 -17.20
N LEU A 239 -13.33 -4.64 -17.03
CA LEU A 239 -12.26 -5.19 -17.85
C LEU A 239 -11.57 -6.34 -17.11
N ARG A 240 -11.13 -7.35 -17.87
CA ARG A 240 -10.47 -8.55 -17.33
C ARG A 240 -9.00 -8.54 -17.66
N GLY A 241 -8.18 -9.00 -16.72
CA GLY A 241 -6.76 -9.23 -16.90
C GLY A 241 -6.42 -10.71 -16.65
N THR A 242 -5.23 -11.11 -17.08
CA THR A 242 -4.71 -12.46 -16.87
C THR A 242 -3.47 -12.40 -15.99
N ASN A 243 -3.50 -13.15 -14.89
CA ASN A 243 -2.31 -13.44 -14.10
C ASN A 243 -1.75 -14.80 -14.49
N ARG A 244 -0.43 -14.89 -14.66
CA ARG A 244 0.28 -16.13 -14.94
C ARG A 244 1.41 -16.32 -13.94
N GLY A 245 1.62 -17.55 -13.52
CA GLY A 245 2.71 -17.83 -12.59
C GLY A 245 2.84 -19.30 -12.33
N PHE A 246 3.60 -19.61 -11.29
CA PHE A 246 3.82 -20.98 -10.86
C PHE A 246 3.16 -21.21 -9.51
N ARG A 247 2.63 -22.41 -9.31
CA ARG A 247 2.15 -22.88 -8.02
C ARG A 247 2.51 -24.35 -7.86
N LEU A 248 2.65 -24.79 -6.61
CA LEU A 248 2.68 -26.21 -6.33
C LEU A 248 1.28 -26.78 -6.54
N SER A 249 1.17 -27.78 -7.41
CA SER A 249 -0.06 -28.56 -7.55
C SER A 249 -0.12 -29.60 -6.44
N LYS A 250 -1.20 -29.60 -5.66
CA LYS A 250 -1.41 -30.62 -4.63
C LYS A 250 -1.64 -32.00 -5.22
N GLU A 251 -2.31 -32.06 -6.38
CA GLU A 251 -2.64 -33.31 -7.08
C GLU A 251 -1.38 -33.97 -7.68
N THR A 252 -0.56 -33.19 -8.38
CA THR A 252 0.62 -33.73 -9.09
C THR A 252 1.91 -33.63 -8.26
N LYS A 253 1.86 -33.01 -7.08
CA LYS A 253 3.01 -32.74 -6.19
C LYS A 253 4.20 -32.09 -6.92
N SER A 254 3.91 -31.33 -7.98
CA SER A 254 4.89 -30.70 -8.86
C SER A 254 4.56 -29.22 -9.08
N VAL A 255 5.57 -28.46 -9.45
CA VAL A 255 5.39 -27.05 -9.82
C VAL A 255 4.69 -27.01 -11.18
N ILE A 256 3.50 -26.43 -11.21
CA ILE A 256 2.72 -26.22 -12.43
C ILE A 256 2.62 -24.72 -12.75
N THR A 257 2.51 -24.41 -14.03
CA THR A 257 2.12 -23.07 -14.48
C THR A 257 0.61 -22.93 -14.36
N TYR A 258 0.14 -21.80 -13.83
CA TYR A 258 -1.26 -21.42 -13.86
C TYR A 258 -1.46 -20.18 -14.72
N SER A 259 -2.64 -20.09 -15.32
CA SER A 259 -3.17 -18.87 -15.93
C SER A 259 -4.54 -18.63 -15.33
N GLN A 260 -4.75 -17.46 -14.73
CA GLN A 260 -6.00 -17.09 -14.07
C GLN A 260 -6.51 -15.77 -14.65
N THR A 261 -7.69 -15.81 -15.26
CA THR A 261 -8.42 -14.60 -15.62
C THR A 261 -9.04 -14.00 -14.36
N LYS A 262 -8.85 -12.71 -14.16
CA LYS A 262 -9.37 -11.94 -13.03
C LYS A 262 -10.05 -10.67 -13.52
N THR A 263 -10.96 -10.15 -12.73
CA THR A 263 -11.38 -8.74 -12.87
C THR A 263 -10.14 -7.86 -12.67
N ALA A 264 -9.81 -7.05 -13.67
CA ALA A 264 -8.69 -6.13 -13.60
C ALA A 264 -9.17 -4.75 -13.15
N LEU A 265 -10.12 -4.17 -13.88
CA LEU A 265 -10.71 -2.87 -13.61
C LEU A 265 -12.22 -3.02 -13.60
N SER A 266 -12.91 -2.39 -12.65
CA SER A 266 -14.37 -2.49 -12.56
C SER A 266 -14.97 -1.16 -12.14
N TYR A 267 -16.10 -0.82 -12.75
CA TYR A 267 -16.94 0.29 -12.34
C TYR A 267 -17.61 0.04 -10.99
N PHE A 268 -17.80 -1.23 -10.61
CA PHE A 268 -18.49 -1.57 -9.38
C PHE A 268 -17.65 -1.22 -8.15
N TYR A 269 -18.17 -0.31 -7.33
CA TYR A 269 -17.58 0.08 -6.06
C TYR A 269 -18.59 -0.09 -4.92
N ASP A 270 -18.31 -1.04 -4.03
CA ASP A 270 -19.23 -1.55 -3.01
C ASP A 270 -19.05 -0.89 -1.63
N LYS A 271 -18.37 0.27 -1.58
CA LYS A 271 -18.08 0.95 -0.30
C LYS A 271 -18.73 2.31 -0.16
N ARG A 272 -19.04 2.97 -1.27
CA ARG A 272 -19.64 4.32 -1.30
C ARG A 272 -20.50 4.47 -2.55
N GLN A 273 -21.50 5.33 -2.48
CA GLN A 273 -22.28 5.74 -3.65
C GLN A 273 -21.55 6.87 -4.37
N VAL A 274 -21.25 6.69 -5.66
CA VAL A 274 -20.70 7.76 -6.51
C VAL A 274 -21.84 8.66 -6.99
N LEU A 275 -21.66 9.97 -6.89
CA LEU A 275 -22.64 10.96 -7.33
C LEU A 275 -22.59 11.20 -8.85
N GLU A 276 -23.54 11.98 -9.36
CA GLU A 276 -23.68 12.25 -10.80
C GLU A 276 -22.46 12.96 -11.41
N ASP A 277 -21.70 13.70 -10.59
CA ASP A 277 -20.45 14.35 -11.00
C ASP A 277 -19.31 13.35 -11.29
N GLY A 278 -19.48 12.07 -10.93
CA GLY A 278 -18.48 11.02 -11.10
C GLY A 278 -17.26 11.15 -10.18
N ILE A 279 -17.28 12.09 -9.23
CA ILE A 279 -16.14 12.43 -8.36
C ILE A 279 -16.56 12.32 -6.89
N SER A 280 -17.65 12.98 -6.52
CA SER A 280 -18.14 13.02 -5.15
C SER A 280 -18.75 11.67 -4.76
N THR A 281 -18.63 11.33 -3.47
CA THR A 281 -19.16 10.06 -2.97
C THR A 281 -19.87 10.21 -1.63
N LEU A 282 -20.97 9.49 -1.44
CA LEU A 282 -21.72 9.40 -0.17
C LEU A 282 -21.53 8.03 0.49
N PRO A 283 -21.75 7.92 1.82
CA PRO A 283 -21.92 6.62 2.46
C PRO A 283 -23.03 5.80 1.77
N LEU A 284 -22.93 4.48 1.84
CA LEU A 284 -24.00 3.60 1.39
C LEU A 284 -25.19 3.68 2.36
N ASP A 285 -26.40 3.57 1.81
CA ASP A 285 -27.64 3.46 2.58
C ASP A 285 -27.88 1.99 2.96
N ILE A 286 -27.11 1.50 3.95
CA ILE A 286 -27.11 0.11 4.44
C ILE A 286 -27.05 0.02 5.96
#